data_AF-A0A7J7UPH5-F1
#
_entry.id   AF-A0A7J7UPH5-F1
#
_cell.length_a   1.000
_cell.length_b   1.000
_cell.length_c   1.000
_cell.angle_alpha   90.00
_cell.angle_beta   90.00
_cell.angle_gamma   90.00
#
_symmetry.space_group_name_H-M   'P 1'
#
loop_
_entity.id
_entity.type
_entity.pdbx_description
1 polymer ?
#
loop_
_entity_poly.entity_id
_entity_poly.type
_entity_poly.pdbx_seq_one_letter_code
_entity_poly.pdbx_strand_id
1 'polypeptide(L)'
;MNPGGASSAPKHDASLDAEWQLWKATHGKVYGPNEEGWRRTVWEKNKKMVDLHNEEYKLGRTSYTLGMNAFSDMTQEEFTRMNCGKK
;
A
#
# COMPACT_ATOMS: atom_id res chain seq x y z
N MET A 1 -12.00 -34.86 -13.61
CA MET A 1 -12.59 -33.50 -13.66
C MET A 1 -12.22 -32.78 -12.37
N ASN A 2 -11.57 -31.62 -12.46
CA ASN A 2 -11.42 -30.68 -11.34
C ASN A 2 -11.88 -29.32 -11.85
N PRO A 3 -13.10 -28.85 -11.52
CA PRO A 3 -13.50 -27.49 -11.82
C PRO A 3 -13.31 -26.65 -10.55
N GLY A 4 -12.44 -25.64 -10.60
CA GLY A 4 -12.33 -24.74 -9.45
C GLY A 4 -11.26 -23.68 -9.56
N GLY A 5 -11.68 -22.46 -9.92
CA GLY A 5 -11.04 -21.26 -9.40
C GLY A 5 -10.08 -20.53 -10.34
N ALA A 6 -10.52 -20.14 -11.53
CA ALA A 6 -9.95 -18.95 -12.15
C ALA A 6 -10.57 -17.71 -11.46
N SER A 7 -10.16 -17.45 -10.22
CA SER A 7 -10.43 -16.15 -9.60
C SER A 7 -9.40 -15.19 -10.17
N SER A 8 -9.81 -14.37 -11.14
CA SER A 8 -9.03 -13.23 -11.63
C SER A 8 -8.95 -12.18 -10.52
N ALA A 9 -8.19 -12.49 -9.46
CA ALA A 9 -7.77 -11.51 -8.48
C ALA A 9 -6.75 -10.57 -9.14
N PRO A 10 -6.66 -9.30 -8.72
CA PRO A 10 -5.57 -8.44 -9.12
C PRO A 10 -4.24 -9.16 -8.87
N LYS A 11 -3.33 -9.16 -9.85
CA LYS A 11 -2.03 -9.80 -9.71
C LYS A 11 -1.17 -8.95 -8.77
N HIS A 12 -1.33 -9.16 -7.47
CA HIS A 12 -0.49 -8.57 -6.43
C HIS A 12 0.89 -9.21 -6.46
N ASP A 13 1.91 -8.45 -6.05
CA ASP A 13 3.25 -8.98 -5.94
C ASP A 13 3.34 -9.93 -4.73
N ALA A 14 3.43 -11.23 -5.03
CA ALA A 14 3.51 -12.29 -4.01
C ALA A 14 4.75 -12.14 -3.11
N SER A 15 5.82 -11.50 -3.59
CA SER A 15 6.99 -11.22 -2.75
C SER A 15 6.68 -10.26 -1.60
N LEU A 16 5.66 -9.42 -1.77
CA LEU A 16 5.24 -8.44 -0.78
C LEU A 16 4.16 -8.97 0.17
N ASP A 17 3.70 -10.23 0.02
CA ASP A 17 2.58 -10.74 0.81
C ASP A 17 2.93 -10.83 2.29
N ALA A 18 4.14 -11.31 2.61
CA ALA A 18 4.62 -11.38 3.98
C ALA A 18 4.65 -9.98 4.64
N GLU A 19 5.13 -8.98 3.91
CA GLU A 19 5.21 -7.61 4.41
C GLU A 19 3.82 -6.98 4.58
N TRP A 20 2.87 -7.28 3.68
CA TRP A 20 1.48 -6.86 3.83
C TRP A 20 0.78 -7.48 5.03
N GLN A 21 0.96 -8.78 5.26
CA GLN A 21 0.39 -9.43 6.45
C GLN A 21 1.02 -8.84 7.72
N LEU A 22 2.33 -8.60 7.74
CA LEU A 22 3.01 -7.97 8.87
C LEU A 22 2.53 -6.54 9.11
N TRP A 23 2.40 -5.74 8.06
CA TRP A 23 1.89 -4.37 8.14
C TRP A 23 0.45 -4.34 8.68
N LYS A 24 -0.43 -5.22 8.18
CA LYS A 24 -1.79 -5.36 8.69
C LYS A 24 -1.81 -5.74 10.16
N ALA A 25 -1.00 -6.72 10.57
CA ALA A 25 -0.91 -7.15 11.96
C ALA A 25 -0.38 -6.03 12.87
N THR A 26 0.65 -5.31 12.42
CA THR A 26 1.27 -4.20 13.16
C THR A 26 0.28 -3.05 13.38
N HIS A 27 -0.57 -2.77 12.40
CA HIS A 27 -1.55 -1.68 12.45
C HIS A 27 -2.98 -2.13 12.80
N GLY A 28 -3.19 -3.41 13.12
CA GLY A 28 -4.51 -3.97 13.44
C GLY A 28 -5.54 -3.86 12.31
N LYS A 29 -5.10 -3.90 11.05
CA LYS A 29 -5.98 -3.75 9.88
C LYS A 29 -6.66 -5.06 9.52
N VAL A 30 -7.98 -5.03 9.47
CA VAL A 30 -8.83 -6.15 9.06
C VAL A 30 -9.69 -5.68 7.90
N TYR A 31 -9.61 -6.38 6.77
CA TYR A 31 -10.37 -6.06 5.56
C TYR A 31 -11.22 -7.26 5.14
N GLY A 32 -12.39 -7.00 4.57
CA GLY A 32 -13.18 -8.04 3.92
C GLY A 32 -12.54 -8.52 2.61
N PRO A 33 -12.96 -9.68 2.07
CA PRO A 33 -12.41 -10.24 0.83
C PRO A 33 -12.60 -9.32 -0.40
N ASN A 34 -13.66 -8.50 -0.39
CA ASN A 34 -13.91 -7.51 -1.44
C ASN A 34 -13.05 -6.25 -1.30
N GLU A 35 -12.54 -5.98 -0.10
CA GLU A 35 -11.76 -4.77 0.20
C GLU A 35 -10.25 -5.01 0.15
N GLU A 36 -9.81 -6.19 0.54
CA GLU A 36 -8.39 -6.50 0.65
C GLU A 36 -7.64 -6.30 -0.67
N GLY A 37 -8.23 -6.69 -1.80
CA GLY A 37 -7.59 -6.56 -3.11
C GLY A 37 -7.26 -5.10 -3.46
N TRP A 38 -8.22 -4.19 -3.37
CA TRP A 38 -7.95 -2.79 -3.72
C TRP A 38 -7.05 -2.13 -2.68
N ARG A 39 -7.21 -2.45 -1.39
CA ARG A 39 -6.32 -1.96 -0.31
C ARG A 39 -4.88 -2.40 -0.52
N ARG A 40 -4.67 -3.64 -0.93
CA ARG A 40 -3.37 -4.19 -1.30
C ARG A 40 -2.76 -3.42 -2.46
N THR A 41 -3.52 -3.13 -3.52
CA THR A 41 -3.04 -2.30 -4.63
C THR A 41 -2.61 -0.90 -4.19
N VAL A 42 -3.36 -0.25 -3.29
CA VAL A 42 -2.99 1.07 -2.76
C VAL A 42 -1.71 1.00 -1.94
N TRP A 43 -1.60 -0.03 -1.09
CA TRP A 43 -0.42 -0.28 -0.28
C TRP A 43 0.84 -0.52 -1.13
N GLU A 44 0.74 -1.32 -2.19
CA GLU A 44 1.86 -1.56 -3.11
C GLU A 44 2.29 -0.27 -3.84
N LYS A 45 1.33 0.57 -4.25
CA LYS A 45 1.63 1.87 -4.86
C LYS A 45 2.35 2.80 -3.88
N ASN A 46 1.89 2.87 -2.64
CA ASN A 46 2.50 3.71 -1.62
C ASN A 46 3.90 3.21 -1.25
N LYS A 47 4.10 1.89 -1.17
CA LYS A 47 5.44 1.31 -0.96
C LYS A 47 6.41 1.76 -2.05
N LYS A 48 6.03 1.67 -3.32
CA LYS A 48 6.86 2.14 -4.44
C LYS A 48 7.21 3.63 -4.34
N MET A 49 6.25 4.46 -3.91
CA MET A 49 6.49 5.89 -3.67
C MET A 49 7.49 6.14 -2.54
N VAL A 50 7.35 5.39 -1.44
CA VAL A 50 8.27 5.44 -0.30
C VAL A 50 9.68 5.01 -0.72
N ASP A 51 9.79 3.89 -1.43
CA ASP A 51 11.06 3.36 -1.90
C ASP A 51 11.74 4.36 -2.84
N LEU A 52 11.01 4.91 -3.82
CA LEU A 52 11.54 5.93 -4.74
C LEU A 52 12.01 7.18 -3.98
N HIS A 53 11.23 7.68 -3.02
CA HIS A 53 11.64 8.84 -2.22
C HIS A 53 12.90 8.55 -1.38
N ASN A 54 13.01 7.34 -0.83
CA ASN A 54 14.17 6.92 -0.07
C ASN A 54 15.41 6.71 -0.95
N GLU A 55 15.24 6.35 -2.22
CA GLU A 55 16.32 6.36 -3.21
C GLU A 55 16.78 7.79 -3.51
N GLU A 56 15.86 8.72 -3.73
CA GLU A 56 16.19 10.14 -3.93
C GLU A 56 16.89 10.75 -2.70
N TYR A 57 16.51 10.32 -1.48
CA TYR A 57 17.21 10.67 -0.24
C TYR A 57 18.68 10.18 -0.25
N LYS A 58 18.93 8.93 -0.68
CA LYS A 58 20.30 8.39 -0.80
C LYS A 58 21.13 9.16 -1.83
N LEU A 59 20.49 9.71 -2.86
CA LEU A 59 21.11 10.58 -3.85
C LEU A 59 21.26 12.04 -3.37
N GLY A 60 20.82 12.37 -2.15
CA GLY A 60 20.89 13.71 -1.57
C GLY A 60 19.89 14.70 -2.18
N ARG A 61 18.88 14.24 -2.91
CA ARG A 61 17.85 15.08 -3.55
C ARG A 61 16.72 15.45 -2.60
N THR A 62 16.48 14.64 -1.58
CA THR A 62 15.52 14.93 -0.52
C THR A 62 16.24 14.93 0.83
N SER A 63 15.72 15.70 1.79
CA SER A 63 16.29 15.83 3.13
C SER A 63 15.66 14.90 4.17
N TYR A 64 14.64 14.14 3.78
CA TYR A 64 13.91 13.23 4.65
C TYR A 64 13.64 11.91 3.94
N THR A 65 13.36 10.88 4.73
CA THR A 65 12.91 9.57 4.26
C THR A 65 11.43 9.39 4.54
N LEU A 66 10.76 8.62 3.70
CA LEU A 66 9.41 8.16 3.96
C LEU A 66 9.43 6.73 4.53
N GLY A 67 8.36 6.36 5.21
CA GLY A 67 8.16 5.02 5.74
C GLY A 67 6.73 4.56 5.53
N MET A 68 6.53 3.25 5.45
CA MET A 68 5.19 2.66 5.46
C MET A 68 4.55 2.91 6.82
N ASN A 69 3.37 3.52 6.84
CA ASN A 69 2.64 3.90 8.04
C ASN A 69 1.20 3.36 8.01
N ALA A 70 0.40 3.65 9.03
CA ALA A 70 -1.00 3.18 9.11
C ALA A 70 -1.92 3.73 8.00
N PHE A 71 -1.44 4.73 7.24
CA PHE A 71 -2.13 5.34 6.10
C PHE A 71 -1.58 4.85 4.76
N SER A 72 -0.67 3.88 4.76
CA SER A 72 -0.15 3.29 3.54
C SER A 72 -1.22 2.55 2.71
N ASP A 73 -2.39 2.26 3.26
CA ASP A 73 -3.56 1.76 2.52
C ASP A 73 -4.49 2.87 1.98
N MET A 74 -4.10 4.14 2.11
CA MET A 74 -4.84 5.30 1.62
C MET A 74 -4.14 5.91 0.41
N THR A 75 -4.90 6.27 -0.61
CA THR A 75 -4.36 6.96 -1.78
C THR A 75 -3.91 8.38 -1.42
N GLN A 76 -2.93 8.94 -2.14
CA GLN A 76 -2.56 10.35 -2.00
C GLN A 76 -3.75 11.29 -2.22
N GLU A 77 -4.70 10.92 -3.07
CA GLU A 77 -5.95 11.66 -3.28
C GLU A 77 -6.84 11.64 -2.02
N GLU A 78 -6.98 10.50 -1.36
CA GLU A 78 -7.69 10.40 -0.08
C GLU A 78 -6.97 11.19 1.03
N PHE A 79 -5.64 11.11 1.09
CA PHE A 79 -4.84 11.87 2.05
C PHE A 79 -4.97 13.38 1.80
N THR A 80 -4.88 13.82 0.54
CA THR A 80 -5.04 15.23 0.16
C THR A 80 -6.46 15.70 0.42
N ARG A 81 -7.48 14.86 0.22
CA ARG A 81 -8.89 15.20 0.52
C ARG A 81 -9.16 15.27 2.03
N MET A 82 -8.54 14.42 2.84
CA MET A 82 -8.64 14.49 4.30
C MET A 82 -7.88 15.67 4.90
N ASN A 83 -6.72 16.02 4.34
CA ASN A 83 -5.79 16.98 4.95
C ASN A 83 -5.81 18.38 4.31
N CYS A 84 -6.36 18.51 3.10
CA CYS A 84 -6.56 19.79 2.42
C CYS A 84 -8.05 20.11 2.45
N GLY A 85 -8.55 20.49 3.62
CA GLY A 85 -9.82 21.20 3.74
C GLY A 85 -9.74 22.45 2.88
N LYS A 86 -10.57 22.52 1.83
CA LYS A 86 -10.76 23.76 1.09
C LYS A 86 -11.20 24.83 2.10
N LYS A 87 -10.41 25.89 2.20
CA LYS A 87 -10.81 27.15 2.84
C LYS A 87 -11.99 27.75 2.08
#